data_AF-A0A433VC35-F1
#
_entry.id   AF-A0A433VC35-F1
#
_cell.length_a   1.000
_cell.length_b   1.000
_cell.length_c   1.000
_cell.angle_alpha   90.00
_cell.angle_beta   90.00
_cell.angle_gamma   90.00
#
_symmetry.space_group_name_H-M   'P 1'
#
loop_
_entity.id
_entity.type
_entity.pdbx_description
1 polymer ?
#
loop_
_entity_poly.entity_id
_entity_poly.type
_entity_poly.pdbx_seq_one_letter_code
_entity_poly.pdbx_strand_id
1 'polypeptide(L)'
;MEIQLCMRTTAMLISCRTQSGTLHSHEINSIERLTDFLNFYQALDYDLQINQVQYRFKQTGRCGRKEFPKIILEKSGYALTTELTLTQISDLEYFLQQHPANTYYLEIDTGIYQLSN
;
A
#
# COMPACT_ATOMS: atom_id res chain seq x y z
N MET A 1 -34.80 8.79 -12.04
CA MET A 1 -34.17 7.75 -11.19
C MET A 1 -32.68 7.95 -11.32
N GLU A 2 -32.14 8.85 -10.50
CA GLU A 2 -30.71 9.16 -10.50
C GLU A 2 -29.99 8.01 -9.79
N ILE A 3 -29.18 7.26 -10.54
CA ILE A 3 -28.25 6.31 -9.97
C ILE A 3 -27.15 7.16 -9.34
N GLN A 4 -27.32 7.48 -8.06
CA GLN A 4 -26.27 8.04 -7.24
C GLN A 4 -25.19 6.97 -7.12
N LEU A 5 -24.20 7.02 -8.02
CA LEU A 5 -22.94 6.31 -7.85
C LEU A 5 -22.39 6.78 -6.51
N CYS A 6 -22.56 5.95 -5.49
CA CYS A 6 -21.93 6.13 -4.20
C CYS A 6 -20.43 5.99 -4.47
N MET A 7 -19.76 7.09 -4.82
CA MET A 7 -18.31 7.18 -4.72
C MET A 7 -18.00 7.07 -3.24
N ARG A 8 -17.86 5.83 -2.76
CA ARG A 8 -17.12 5.59 -1.52
C ARG A 8 -15.78 6.25 -1.77
N THR A 9 -15.51 7.33 -1.08
CA THR A 9 -14.15 7.80 -0.89
C THR A 9 -13.39 6.59 -0.36
N THR A 10 -12.49 6.04 -1.18
CA THR A 10 -11.61 4.90 -0.86
C THR A 10 -10.52 5.40 0.07
N ALA A 11 -10.96 5.93 1.22
CA ALA A 11 -10.11 6.35 2.30
C ALA A 11 -9.49 5.10 2.92
N MET A 12 -8.19 4.92 2.70
CA MET A 12 -7.42 3.87 3.34
C MET A 12 -6.94 4.39 4.69
N LEU A 13 -6.83 3.51 5.68
CA LEU A 13 -6.20 3.86 6.95
C LEU A 13 -4.84 3.16 7.02
N ILE A 14 -3.77 3.91 7.21
CA ILE A 14 -2.45 3.34 7.50
C ILE A 14 -2.03 3.69 8.91
N SER A 15 -1.36 2.76 9.58
CA SER A 15 -0.85 2.97 10.92
C SER A 15 0.48 2.25 11.16
N CYS A 16 1.26 2.77 12.09
CA CYS A 16 2.46 2.12 12.60
C CYS A 16 2.70 2.49 14.05
N ARG A 17 3.45 1.63 14.76
CA ARG A 17 3.99 1.95 16.08
C ARG A 17 5.48 2.20 15.97
N THR A 18 5.92 3.39 16.34
CA THR A 18 7.34 3.77 16.33
C THR A 18 8.07 3.19 17.54
N GLN A 19 9.40 3.32 17.57
CA GLN A 19 10.24 2.82 18.67
C GLN A 19 9.85 3.39 20.05
N SER A 20 9.27 4.59 20.10
CA SER A 20 8.75 5.19 21.35
C SER A 20 7.46 4.53 21.85
N GLY A 21 6.91 3.57 21.11
CA GLY A 21 5.63 2.96 21.39
C GLY A 21 4.42 3.81 21.00
N THR A 22 4.62 4.97 20.37
CA THR A 22 3.52 5.84 19.94
C THR A 22 2.86 5.27 18.69
N LEU A 23 1.52 5.16 18.71
CA LEU A 23 0.73 4.80 17.54
C LEU A 23 0.51 6.05 16.67
N HIS A 24 0.87 5.95 15.39
CA HIS A 24 0.58 6.95 14.38
C HIS A 24 -0.41 6.35 13.39
N SER A 25 -1.47 7.08 13.03
CA SER A 25 -2.50 6.58 12.12
C SER A 25 -3.05 7.72 11.28
N HIS A 26 -3.10 7.53 9.97
CA HIS A 26 -3.51 8.57 9.02
C HIS A 26 -4.46 8.00 7.99
N GLU A 27 -5.46 8.80 7.61
CA GLU A 27 -6.26 8.56 6.42
C GLU A 27 -5.44 8.92 5.18
N ILE A 28 -5.37 7.98 4.25
CA ILE A 28 -4.65 8.06 2.99
C ILE A 28 -5.66 8.06 1.86
N ASN A 29 -5.68 9.15 1.11
CA ASN A 29 -6.54 9.36 -0.05
C ASN A 29 -5.72 9.70 -1.33
N SER A 30 -4.39 9.66 -1.24
CA SER A 30 -3.50 9.91 -2.36
C SER A 30 -2.19 9.12 -2.21
N ILE A 31 -1.46 8.95 -3.31
CA ILE A 31 -0.17 8.25 -3.31
C ILE A 31 0.89 9.07 -2.57
N GLU A 32 0.85 10.39 -2.70
CA GLU A 32 1.76 11.31 -2.01
C GLU A 32 1.63 11.14 -0.51
N ARG A 33 0.39 11.09 0.03
CA ARG A 33 0.18 10.85 1.46
C ARG A 33 0.68 9.49 1.93
N LEU A 34 0.53 8.45 1.10
CA LEU A 34 1.08 7.13 1.41
C LEU A 34 2.61 7.19 1.49
N THR A 35 3.23 7.83 0.49
CA THR A 35 4.68 8.01 0.39
C THR A 35 5.21 8.79 1.59
N ASP A 36 4.58 9.93 1.91
CA ASP A 36 4.95 10.78 3.03
C ASP A 36 4.85 10.01 4.35
N PHE A 37 3.78 9.26 4.58
CA PHE A 37 3.61 8.48 5.81
C PHE A 37 4.70 7.43 5.97
N LEU A 38 4.96 6.62 4.94
CA LEU A 38 5.95 5.55 4.95
C LEU A 38 7.39 6.09 5.09
N ASN A 39 7.67 7.26 4.52
CA ASN A 39 9.00 7.87 4.60
C ASN A 39 9.23 8.61 5.92
N PHE A 40 8.18 9.19 6.51
CA PHE A 40 8.29 9.99 7.72
C PHE A 40 8.41 9.11 8.97
N TYR A 41 7.55 8.09 9.09
CA TYR A 41 7.55 7.22 10.25
C TYR A 41 8.42 5.99 10.00
N GLN A 42 9.67 6.01 10.45
CA GLN A 42 10.57 4.85 10.32
C GLN A 42 10.10 3.68 11.21
N ALA A 43 9.31 2.78 10.63
CA ALA A 43 8.92 1.49 11.22
C ALA A 43 9.27 0.34 10.26
N LEU A 44 9.45 -0.86 10.82
CA LEU A 44 9.66 -2.08 10.03
C LEU A 44 8.36 -2.67 9.52
N ASP A 45 7.27 -2.45 10.26
CA ASP A 45 5.93 -2.98 9.97
C ASP A 45 4.89 -1.87 10.09
N TYR A 46 3.92 -1.88 9.16
CA TYR A 46 2.77 -0.98 9.13
C TYR A 46 1.50 -1.81 8.94
N ASP A 47 0.44 -1.42 9.62
CA ASP A 47 -0.89 -2.01 9.43
C ASP A 47 -1.70 -1.10 8.52
N LEU A 48 -2.14 -1.64 7.38
CA LEU A 48 -2.95 -0.95 6.36
C LEU A 48 -4.35 -1.57 6.34
N GLN A 49 -5.38 -0.74 6.40
CA GLN A 49 -6.76 -1.15 6.20
C GLN A 49 -7.30 -0.53 4.93
N ILE A 50 -7.74 -1.39 4.00
CA ILE A 50 -8.45 -1.00 2.77
C ILE A 50 -9.85 -1.60 2.87
N ASN A 51 -10.87 -0.74 2.92
CA ASN A 51 -12.23 -1.12 3.28
C ASN A 51 -12.30 -1.85 4.63
N GLN A 52 -12.58 -3.16 4.61
CA GLN A 52 -12.69 -4.04 5.76
C GLN A 52 -11.58 -5.12 5.79
N VAL A 53 -10.62 -5.05 4.86
CA VAL A 53 -9.52 -6.00 4.76
C VAL A 53 -8.28 -5.36 5.36
N GLN A 54 -7.65 -6.08 6.29
CA GLN A 54 -6.42 -5.66 6.94
C GLN A 54 -5.23 -6.29 6.23
N TYR A 55 -4.21 -5.50 6.00
CA TYR A 55 -2.97 -5.94 5.42
C TYR A 55 -1.80 -5.44 6.28
N ARG A 56 -0.69 -6.17 6.23
CA ARG A 56 0.57 -5.76 6.85
C ARG A 56 1.61 -5.45 5.80
N PHE A 57 2.12 -4.22 5.80
CA PHE A 57 3.34 -3.85 5.07
C PHE A 57 4.54 -4.17 5.95
N LYS A 58 5.52 -4.89 5.38
CA LYS A 58 6.82 -5.12 5.98
C LYS A 58 7.91 -4.60 5.06
N GLN A 59 8.75 -3.69 5.54
CA GLN A 59 9.87 -3.20 4.73
C GLN A 59 10.92 -4.31 4.56
N THR A 60 11.20 -4.70 3.32
CA THR A 60 12.14 -5.80 3.00
C THR A 60 13.42 -5.33 2.33
N GLY A 61 13.46 -4.09 1.84
CA GLY A 61 14.64 -3.56 1.17
C GLY A 61 14.53 -2.09 0.79
N ARG A 62 15.53 -1.63 0.05
CA ARG A 62 15.59 -0.29 -0.53
C ARG A 62 15.69 -0.36 -2.03
N CYS A 63 15.03 0.56 -2.72
CA CYS A 63 15.11 0.74 -4.17
C CYS A 63 15.72 2.12 -4.49
N GLY A 64 16.05 2.34 -5.77
CA GLY A 64 16.37 3.68 -6.25
C GLY A 64 15.12 4.53 -6.34
N ARG A 65 15.27 5.85 -6.24
CA ARG A 65 14.15 6.81 -6.36
C ARG A 65 13.37 6.55 -7.65
N LYS A 66 12.07 6.22 -7.51
CA LYS A 66 11.16 6.03 -8.64
C LYS A 66 10.33 7.29 -8.91
N GLU A 67 9.96 7.50 -10.16
CA GLU A 67 9.04 8.58 -10.56
C GLU A 67 7.61 8.29 -10.06
N PHE A 68 7.19 7.02 -10.12
CA PHE A 68 5.89 6.56 -9.62
C PHE A 68 6.03 5.25 -8.83
N PRO A 69 5.22 5.04 -7.78
CA PRO A 69 5.21 3.79 -7.05
C PRO A 69 4.71 2.64 -7.91
N LYS A 70 5.17 1.43 -7.61
CA LYS A 70 4.79 0.22 -8.34
C LYS A 70 4.36 -0.88 -7.38
N ILE A 71 3.29 -1.59 -7.71
CA ILE A 71 2.93 -2.85 -7.04
C ILE A 71 3.21 -4.03 -7.97
N ILE A 72 3.85 -5.05 -7.42
CA ILE A 72 4.25 -6.27 -8.12
C ILE A 72 3.60 -7.45 -7.42
N LEU A 73 2.99 -8.33 -8.20
CA LEU A 73 2.44 -9.59 -7.72
C LEU A 73 3.53 -10.67 -7.68
N GLU A 74 3.78 -11.27 -6.51
CA GLU A 74 4.59 -12.48 -6.39
C GLU A 74 3.69 -13.70 -6.20
N LYS A 75 3.90 -14.73 -7.01
CA LYS A 75 3.22 -16.01 -6.89
C LYS A 75 4.24 -17.15 -6.86
N SER A 76 4.24 -17.90 -5.76
CA SER A 76 5.09 -19.08 -5.59
C SER A 76 6.60 -18.82 -5.77
N GLY A 77 7.13 -17.70 -5.26
CA GLY A 77 8.56 -17.38 -5.36
C GLY A 77 8.99 -16.70 -6.66
N TYR A 78 8.06 -16.46 -7.59
CA TYR A 78 8.34 -15.77 -8.84
C TYR A 78 7.52 -14.47 -8.91
N ALA A 79 8.20 -13.36 -9.17
CA ALA A 79 7.54 -12.13 -9.60
C ALA A 79 6.81 -12.42 -10.91
N LEU A 80 5.48 -12.34 -10.89
CA LEU A 80 4.70 -12.43 -12.11
C LEU A 80 4.95 -11.16 -12.93
N THR A 81 4.85 -11.25 -14.26
CA THR A 81 4.92 -10.09 -15.16
C THR A 81 3.79 -9.08 -14.94
N THR A 82 2.89 -9.36 -14.00
CA THR A 82 1.82 -8.46 -13.56
C THR A 82 2.39 -7.41 -12.61
N GLU A 83 2.86 -6.32 -13.18
CA GLU A 83 3.16 -5.08 -12.46
C GLU A 83 2.09 -4.02 -12.76
N LEU A 84 1.76 -3.19 -11.77
CA LEU A 84 0.96 -1.99 -11.96
C LEU A 84 1.72 -0.78 -11.42
N THR A 85 1.90 0.22 -12.27
CA THR A 85 2.34 1.55 -11.82
C THR A 85 1.15 2.24 -11.20
N LEU A 86 1.28 2.69 -9.95
CA LEU A 86 0.22 3.36 -9.22
C LEU A 86 0.23 4.84 -9.61
N THR A 87 -0.87 5.31 -10.19
CA THR A 87 -1.07 6.72 -10.58
C THR A 87 -2.06 7.44 -9.68
N GLN A 88 -2.95 6.67 -9.05
CA GLN A 88 -3.90 7.11 -8.04
C GLN A 88 -4.00 6.04 -6.94
N ILE A 89 -4.42 6.42 -5.74
CA ILE A 89 -4.44 5.48 -4.61
C ILE A 89 -5.41 4.31 -4.82
N SER A 90 -6.48 4.51 -5.58
CA SER A 90 -7.46 3.47 -5.92
C SER A 90 -6.87 2.36 -6.79
N ASP A 91 -5.75 2.60 -7.48
CA ASP A 91 -5.06 1.57 -8.26
C ASP A 91 -4.54 0.45 -7.34
N LEU A 92 -4.11 0.81 -6.12
CA LEU A 92 -3.65 -0.14 -5.11
C LEU A 92 -4.80 -1.04 -4.65
N GLU A 93 -5.95 -0.44 -4.32
CA GLU A 93 -7.14 -1.20 -3.92
C GLU A 93 -7.60 -2.14 -5.03
N TYR A 94 -7.70 -1.62 -6.26
CA TYR A 94 -8.13 -2.40 -7.41
C TYR A 94 -7.21 -3.61 -7.62
N PHE A 95 -5.89 -3.40 -7.60
CA PHE A 95 -4.93 -4.48 -7.82
C PHE A 95 -5.02 -5.59 -6.77
N LEU A 96 -5.16 -5.22 -5.49
CA LEU A 96 -5.28 -6.18 -4.39
C LEU A 96 -6.60 -6.97 -4.45
N GLN A 97 -7.67 -6.36 -4.93
CA GLN A 97 -8.96 -7.04 -5.13
C GLN A 97 -8.95 -8.03 -6.28
N GLN A 98 -8.19 -7.76 -7.36
CA GLN A 98 -8.12 -8.67 -8.52
C GLN A 98 -7.28 -9.93 -8.24
N HIS A 99 -6.39 -9.91 -7.24
CA HIS A 99 -5.42 -10.98 -7.01
C HIS A 99 -5.40 -11.51 -5.56
N PRO A 100 -6.55 -11.83 -4.93
CA PRO A 100 -6.61 -12.20 -3.52
C PRO A 100 -5.67 -13.37 -3.17
N ALA A 101 -5.13 -13.35 -1.93
CA ALA A 101 -4.29 -14.39 -1.33
C ALA A 101 -2.89 -14.61 -1.99
N ASN A 102 -2.28 -13.55 -2.53
CA ASN A 102 -0.89 -13.57 -2.99
C ASN A 102 0.01 -12.67 -2.14
N THR A 103 1.33 -12.82 -2.31
CA THR A 103 2.32 -11.88 -1.78
C THR A 103 2.49 -10.75 -2.77
N TYR A 104 2.56 -9.51 -2.28
CA TYR A 104 2.82 -8.35 -3.14
C TYR A 104 4.05 -7.59 -2.67
N TYR A 105 4.75 -6.97 -3.61
CA TYR A 105 5.76 -5.97 -3.29
C TYR A 105 5.33 -4.61 -3.79
N LEU A 106 5.21 -3.67 -2.88
CA LEU A 106 5.06 -2.26 -3.15
C LEU A 106 6.45 -1.62 -3.13
N GLU A 107 6.89 -1.14 -4.28
CA GLU A 107 8.08 -0.31 -4.41
C GLU A 107 7.67 1.16 -4.42
N ILE A 108 8.08 1.91 -3.41
CA ILE A 108 7.70 3.31 -3.24
C ILE A 108 8.90 4.11 -2.75
N ASP A 109 9.18 5.20 -3.48
CA ASP A 109 10.33 6.08 -3.27
C ASP A 109 11.67 5.32 -3.13
N THR A 110 12.15 5.13 -1.90
CA THR A 110 13.42 4.45 -1.60
C THR A 110 13.24 3.12 -0.85
N GLY A 111 12.00 2.62 -0.72
CA GLY A 111 11.67 1.41 0.02
C GLY A 111 10.93 0.35 -0.81
N ILE A 112 11.17 -0.92 -0.45
CA ILE A 112 10.39 -2.07 -0.91
C ILE A 112 9.63 -2.62 0.28
N TYR A 113 8.31 -2.74 0.14
CA TYR A 113 7.39 -3.21 1.18
C TYR A 113 6.67 -4.47 0.71
N GLN A 114 6.81 -5.56 1.45
CA GLN A 114 6.02 -6.75 1.27
C GLN A 114 4.63 -6.54 1.89
N LEU A 115 3.57 -6.84 1.17
CA LEU A 115 2.19 -6.76 1.66
C LEU A 115 1.58 -8.15 1.76
N SER A 116 0.98 -8.43 2.93
CA SER A 116 0.25 -9.68 3.22
C SER A 116 -1.08 -9.39 3.93
N ASN A 117 -2.15 -10.06 3.51
CA ASN A 117 -3.47 -10.09 4.18
C ASN A 117 -3.51 -11.25 5.18
#